data_AF-A0A929MRJ7-F1
#
_entry.id   AF-A0A929MRJ7-F1
#
_cell.length_a   1.000
_cell.length_b   1.000
_cell.length_c   1.000
_cell.angle_alpha   90.00
_cell.angle_beta   90.00
_cell.angle_gamma   90.00
#
_symmetry.space_group_name_H-M   'P 1'
#
loop_
_entity.id
_entity.type
_entity.pdbx_description
1 polymer ?
#
loop_
_entity_poly.entity_id
_entity_poly.type
_entity_poly.pdbx_seq_one_letter_code
_entity_poly.pdbx_strand_id
1 'polypeptide(L)'
;IAILHDLMLDGNTQRFVLADDYLAQAKQQDPQALAMELVMQKLFDHNDYKRLYAMFLMECHKHESLQALKRELEAETKAAFMDFIRQHDLPMLAFMVRDDFMEFANAMIIAGEYLPLEETFLHKSDLVRQVIVQAMAQTTPANQKEGL
;
A
#
# COMPACT_ATOMS: atom_id res chain seq x y z
N ILE A 1 -15.02 -6.93 16.13
CA ILE A 1 -13.59 -7.19 15.84
C ILE A 1 -13.46 -8.21 14.73
N ALA A 2 -13.98 -9.45 14.88
CA ALA A 2 -13.95 -10.46 13.80
C ALA A 2 -14.48 -9.94 12.44
N ILE A 3 -15.69 -9.39 12.39
CA ILE A 3 -16.25 -8.82 11.13
C ILE A 3 -15.36 -7.71 10.54
N LEU A 4 -14.71 -6.91 11.40
CA LEU A 4 -13.82 -5.84 10.92
C LEU A 4 -12.52 -6.42 10.36
N HIS A 5 -11.97 -7.45 11.00
CA HIS A 5 -10.81 -8.20 10.50
C HIS A 5 -11.12 -8.81 9.12
N ASP A 6 -12.22 -9.55 9.00
CA ASP A 6 -12.65 -10.18 7.74
C ASP A 6 -12.81 -9.14 6.62
N LEU A 7 -13.47 -8.02 6.89
CA LEU A 7 -13.64 -6.94 5.91
C LEU A 7 -12.31 -6.33 5.45
N MET A 8 -11.32 -6.20 6.34
CA MET A 8 -9.99 -5.69 5.97
C MET A 8 -9.21 -6.70 5.13
N LEU A 9 -9.35 -8.00 5.41
CA LEU A 9 -8.76 -9.05 4.59
C LEU A 9 -9.40 -9.15 3.20
N ASP A 10 -10.72 -9.01 3.13
CA ASP A 10 -11.46 -8.95 1.85
C ASP A 10 -10.96 -7.78 1.00
N GLY A 11 -10.80 -6.59 1.59
CA GLY A 11 -10.27 -5.42 0.89
C GLY A 11 -8.85 -5.64 0.36
N ASN A 12 -7.99 -6.31 1.13
CA ASN A 12 -6.65 -6.69 0.67
C ASN A 12 -6.70 -7.70 -0.48
N THR A 13 -7.55 -8.73 -0.36
CA THR A 13 -7.72 -9.76 -1.38
C THR A 13 -8.21 -9.15 -2.68
N GLN A 14 -9.24 -8.29 -2.63
CA GLN A 14 -9.74 -7.57 -3.80
C GLN A 14 -8.62 -6.76 -4.47
N ARG A 15 -7.80 -6.06 -3.69
CA ARG A 15 -6.70 -5.25 -4.23
C ARG A 15 -5.62 -6.10 -4.91
N PHE A 16 -5.32 -7.28 -4.39
CA PHE A 16 -4.39 -8.20 -5.06
C PHE A 16 -4.94 -8.71 -6.38
N VAL A 17 -6.23 -9.06 -6.45
CA VAL A 17 -6.88 -9.46 -7.70
C VAL A 17 -6.78 -8.35 -8.76
N LEU A 18 -7.05 -7.09 -8.37
CA LEU A 18 -6.92 -5.96 -9.29
C LEU A 18 -5.48 -5.74 -9.77
N ALA A 19 -4.50 -5.92 -8.88
CA ALA A 19 -3.10 -5.82 -9.22
C ALA A 19 -2.67 -6.93 -10.19
N ASP A 20 -3.13 -8.16 -9.99
CA ASP A 20 -2.90 -9.29 -10.88
C ASP A 20 -3.47 -9.03 -12.28
N ASP A 21 -4.73 -8.57 -12.34
CA ASP A 21 -5.41 -8.24 -13.58
C ASP A 21 -4.67 -7.13 -14.35
N TYR A 22 -4.17 -6.11 -13.63
CA TYR A 22 -3.37 -5.04 -14.22
C TYR A 22 -2.05 -5.54 -14.78
N LEU A 23 -1.30 -6.33 -14.00
CA LEU A 23 -0.01 -6.89 -14.41
C LEU A 23 -0.16 -7.86 -15.60
N ALA A 24 -1.23 -8.65 -15.64
CA ALA A 24 -1.52 -9.57 -16.74
C ALA A 24 -1.77 -8.86 -18.08
N GLN A 25 -2.35 -7.66 -18.04
CA GLN A 25 -2.66 -6.84 -19.21
C GLN A 25 -1.44 -6.02 -19.69
N ALA A 26 -0.49 -5.73 -18.82
CA ALA A 26 0.61 -4.79 -19.09
C ALA A 26 1.85 -5.42 -19.77
N LYS A 27 1.66 -6.41 -20.65
CA LYS A 27 2.76 -7.10 -21.34
C LYS A 27 3.67 -6.08 -22.05
N GLN A 28 4.98 -6.13 -21.76
CA GLN A 28 6.06 -5.28 -22.30
C GLN A 28 6.22 -3.87 -21.69
N GLN A 29 5.55 -3.55 -20.58
CA GLN A 29 5.81 -2.28 -19.87
C GLN A 29 7.05 -2.36 -18.97
N ASP A 30 7.64 -1.18 -18.71
CA ASP A 30 8.75 -1.01 -17.77
C ASP A 30 8.32 -1.42 -16.35
N PRO A 31 9.00 -2.39 -15.69
CA PRO A 31 8.69 -2.82 -14.33
C PRO A 31 8.63 -1.68 -13.31
N GLN A 32 9.46 -0.64 -13.47
CA GLN A 32 9.45 0.49 -12.56
C GLN A 32 8.19 1.36 -12.72
N ALA A 33 7.73 1.54 -13.97
CA ALA A 33 6.47 2.23 -14.24
C ALA A 33 5.27 1.44 -13.71
N LEU A 34 5.29 0.12 -13.84
CA LEU A 34 4.26 -0.77 -13.28
C LEU A 34 4.20 -0.68 -11.76
N ALA A 35 5.35 -0.80 -11.11
CA ALA A 35 5.48 -0.66 -9.65
C ALA A 35 4.96 0.70 -9.17
N MET A 36 5.29 1.78 -9.89
CA MET A 36 4.78 3.12 -9.60
C MET A 36 3.24 3.17 -9.63
N GLU A 37 2.62 2.70 -10.71
CA GLU A 37 1.16 2.74 -10.84
C GLU A 37 0.46 1.90 -9.77
N LEU A 38 1.00 0.73 -9.42
CA LEU A 38 0.48 -0.08 -8.32
C LEU A 38 0.52 0.66 -6.97
N VAL A 39 1.61 1.38 -6.69
CA VAL A 39 1.72 2.18 -5.45
C VAL A 39 0.74 3.35 -5.48
N MET A 40 0.65 4.05 -6.61
CA MET A 40 -0.23 5.22 -6.78
C MET A 40 -1.71 4.82 -6.60
N GLN A 41 -2.15 3.72 -7.23
CA GLN A 41 -3.50 3.19 -7.04
C GLN A 41 -3.73 2.79 -5.58
N LYS A 42 -2.79 2.05 -4.96
CA LYS A 42 -2.90 1.68 -3.54
C LYS A 42 -3.09 2.90 -2.63
N LEU A 43 -2.40 4.01 -2.90
CA LEU A 43 -2.51 5.20 -2.05
C LEU A 43 -3.77 6.02 -2.32
N PHE A 44 -4.17 6.17 -3.59
CA PHE A 44 -5.11 7.22 -3.98
C PHE A 44 -6.36 6.75 -4.73
N ASP A 45 -6.47 5.47 -5.11
CA ASP A 45 -7.74 4.99 -5.66
C ASP A 45 -8.89 5.13 -4.65
N HIS A 46 -10.09 5.35 -5.17
CA HIS A 46 -11.30 5.30 -4.37
C HIS A 46 -11.78 3.84 -4.24
N ASN A 47 -11.94 3.37 -3.00
CA ASN A 47 -12.67 2.13 -2.73
C ASN A 47 -13.29 2.16 -1.32
N ASP A 48 -14.43 1.48 -1.15
CA ASP A 48 -15.19 1.49 0.11
C ASP A 48 -14.41 0.86 1.28
N TYR A 49 -13.50 -0.08 1.00
CA TYR A 49 -12.66 -0.70 2.02
C TYR A 49 -11.65 0.28 2.63
N LYS A 50 -11.07 1.18 1.84
CA LYS A 50 -10.17 2.25 2.31
C LYS A 50 -10.88 3.20 3.25
N ARG A 51 -12.14 3.53 2.94
CA ARG A 51 -12.98 4.36 3.80
C ARG A 51 -13.21 3.72 5.17
N LEU A 52 -13.56 2.43 5.17
CA LEU A 52 -13.69 1.67 6.41
C LEU A 52 -12.36 1.58 7.17
N TYR A 53 -11.24 1.38 6.47
CA TYR A 53 -9.92 1.34 7.05
C TYR A 53 -9.50 2.69 7.66
N ALA A 54 -9.82 3.81 7.01
CA ALA A 54 -9.58 5.15 7.54
C ALA A 54 -10.34 5.39 8.85
N MET A 55 -11.62 5.01 8.92
CA MET A 55 -12.40 5.05 10.16
C MET A 55 -11.78 4.19 11.25
N PHE A 56 -11.35 2.97 10.91
CA PHE A 56 -10.65 2.09 11.84
C PHE A 56 -9.36 2.72 12.37
N LEU A 57 -8.51 3.29 11.51
CA LEU A 57 -7.26 3.94 11.89
C LEU A 57 -7.50 5.12 12.85
N MET A 58 -8.52 5.94 12.59
CA MET A 58 -8.87 7.08 13.44
C MET A 58 -9.33 6.65 14.85
N GLU A 59 -9.96 5.49 14.98
CA GLU A 59 -10.40 4.96 16.27
C GLU A 59 -9.34 4.09 16.98
N CYS A 60 -8.35 3.56 16.25
CA CYS A 60 -7.29 2.69 16.79
C CYS A 60 -6.58 3.30 18.00
N HIS A 61 -6.29 4.60 17.97
CA HIS A 61 -5.55 5.25 19.05
C HIS A 61 -6.34 5.30 20.38
N LYS A 62 -7.67 5.08 20.34
CA LYS A 62 -8.56 5.16 21.52
C LYS A 62 -8.82 3.81 22.17
N HIS A 63 -8.53 2.70 21.46
CA HIS A 63 -8.95 1.37 21.88
C HIS A 63 -7.83 0.33 21.71
N GLU A 64 -7.37 -0.23 22.83
CA GLU A 64 -6.29 -1.24 22.85
C GLU A 64 -6.61 -2.47 21.98
N SER A 65 -7.87 -2.92 21.98
CA SER A 65 -8.32 -4.04 21.15
C SER A 65 -8.23 -3.75 19.65
N LEU A 66 -8.42 -2.50 19.22
CA LEU A 66 -8.23 -2.10 17.83
C LEU A 66 -6.75 -1.99 17.47
N GLN A 67 -5.89 -1.59 18.42
CA GLN A 67 -4.43 -1.62 18.20
C GLN A 67 -3.90 -3.03 18.05
N ALA A 68 -4.42 -3.98 18.84
CA ALA A 68 -4.10 -5.40 18.68
C ALA A 68 -4.50 -5.90 17.29
N LEU A 69 -5.75 -5.62 16.89
CA LEU A 69 -6.23 -5.95 15.54
C LEU A 69 -5.39 -5.30 14.44
N LYS A 70 -4.97 -4.02 14.59
CA LYS A 70 -4.12 -3.33 13.61
C LYS A 70 -2.81 -4.08 13.41
N ARG A 71 -2.15 -4.49 14.51
CA ARG A 71 -0.88 -5.23 14.44
C ARG A 71 -1.03 -6.58 13.73
N GLU A 72 -2.12 -7.29 13.99
CA GLU A 72 -2.44 -8.56 13.32
C GLU A 72 -2.64 -8.35 11.81
N LEU A 73 -3.50 -7.40 11.43
CA LEU A 73 -3.74 -7.05 10.02
C LEU A 73 -2.48 -6.60 9.29
N GLU A 74 -1.62 -5.81 9.95
CA GLU A 74 -0.35 -5.37 9.37
C GLU A 74 0.60 -6.55 9.14
N ALA A 75 0.70 -7.48 10.08
CA ALA A 75 1.53 -8.67 9.91
C ALA A 75 1.05 -9.55 8.74
N GLU A 76 -0.25 -9.80 8.66
CA GLU A 76 -0.87 -10.59 7.58
C GLU A 76 -0.70 -9.90 6.22
N THR A 77 -0.97 -8.59 6.15
CA THR A 77 -0.83 -7.80 4.93
C THR A 77 0.63 -7.75 4.46
N LYS A 78 1.59 -7.59 5.38
CA LYS A 78 3.03 -7.60 5.06
C LYS A 78 3.43 -8.94 4.45
N ALA A 79 3.01 -10.05 5.06
CA ALA A 79 3.32 -11.39 4.56
C ALA A 79 2.76 -11.62 3.15
N ALA A 80 1.46 -11.36 2.96
CA ALA A 80 0.79 -11.50 1.66
C ALA A 80 1.42 -10.60 0.58
N PHE A 81 1.78 -9.37 0.94
CA PHE A 81 2.40 -8.44 -0.01
C PHE A 81 3.82 -8.87 -0.40
N MET A 82 4.59 -9.45 0.53
CA MET A 82 5.91 -10.00 0.20
C MET A 82 5.81 -11.24 -0.69
N ASP A 83 4.77 -12.07 -0.52
CA ASP A 83 4.50 -13.19 -1.42
C ASP A 83 4.13 -12.70 -2.83
N PHE A 84 3.26 -11.69 -2.94
CA PHE A 84 2.94 -11.02 -4.20
C PHE A 84 4.19 -10.47 -4.89
N ILE A 85 5.07 -9.77 -4.17
CA ILE A 85 6.33 -9.26 -4.72
C ILE A 85 7.17 -10.37 -5.36
N ARG A 86 7.29 -11.52 -4.69
CA ARG A 86 8.08 -12.64 -5.19
C ARG A 86 7.43 -13.32 -6.40
N GLN A 87 6.10 -13.44 -6.40
CA GLN A 87 5.35 -14.04 -7.51
C GLN A 87 5.48 -13.23 -8.81
N HIS A 88 5.54 -11.90 -8.71
CA HIS A 88 5.60 -11.00 -9.87
C HIS A 88 7.00 -10.45 -10.20
N ASP A 89 8.04 -10.86 -9.47
CA ASP A 89 9.41 -10.35 -9.62
C ASP A 89 9.51 -8.81 -9.55
N LEU A 90 8.86 -8.23 -8.54
CA LEU A 90 8.82 -6.77 -8.30
C LEU A 90 9.56 -6.37 -7.00
N PRO A 91 10.84 -6.70 -6.83
CA PRO A 91 11.57 -6.49 -5.56
C PRO A 91 11.66 -5.01 -5.15
N MET A 92 11.57 -4.08 -6.11
CA MET A 92 11.57 -2.65 -5.83
C MET A 92 10.40 -2.21 -4.95
N LEU A 93 9.29 -2.97 -4.91
CA LEU A 93 8.12 -2.68 -4.07
C LEU A 93 8.31 -3.01 -2.58
N ALA A 94 9.41 -3.67 -2.19
CA ALA A 94 9.67 -4.05 -0.80
C ALA A 94 9.70 -2.86 0.18
N PHE A 95 9.86 -1.63 -0.30
CA PHE A 95 9.86 -0.44 0.57
C PHE A 95 8.50 -0.23 1.22
N MET A 96 7.43 -0.75 0.61
CA MET A 96 6.06 -0.53 1.07
C MET A 96 5.72 -1.24 2.38
N VAL A 97 6.54 -2.19 2.81
CA VAL A 97 6.38 -2.89 4.11
C VAL A 97 7.27 -2.31 5.22
N ARG A 98 8.07 -1.27 4.90
CA ARG A 98 8.79 -0.51 5.93
C ARG A 98 7.79 0.26 6.78
N ASP A 99 8.07 0.32 8.09
CA ASP A 99 7.15 0.95 9.04
C ASP A 99 6.92 2.43 8.72
N ASP A 100 7.97 3.16 8.30
CA ASP A 100 7.86 4.57 7.93
C ASP A 100 6.97 4.81 6.70
N PHE A 101 7.10 3.99 5.67
CA PHE A 101 6.24 4.08 4.49
C PHE A 101 4.81 3.65 4.79
N MET A 102 4.61 2.64 5.65
CA MET A 102 3.28 2.23 6.08
C MET A 102 2.55 3.35 6.82
N GLU A 103 3.24 4.06 7.71
CA GLU A 103 2.64 5.23 8.37
C GLU A 103 2.38 6.38 7.40
N PHE A 104 3.25 6.60 6.42
CA PHE A 104 2.97 7.52 5.31
C PHE A 104 1.72 7.13 4.54
N ALA A 105 1.57 5.85 4.18
CA ALA A 105 0.40 5.35 3.47
C ALA A 105 -0.88 5.48 4.31
N ASN A 106 -0.84 5.13 5.60
CA ASN A 106 -1.94 5.30 6.53
C ASN A 106 -2.37 6.79 6.62
N ALA A 107 -1.41 7.71 6.70
CA ALA A 107 -1.68 9.15 6.74
C ALA A 107 -2.37 9.63 5.44
N MET A 108 -1.94 9.14 4.27
CA MET A 108 -2.57 9.47 2.99
C MET A 108 -3.99 8.92 2.89
N ILE A 109 -4.22 7.69 3.35
CA ILE A 109 -5.57 7.09 3.38
C ILE A 109 -6.51 7.91 4.26
N ILE A 110 -6.07 8.30 5.47
CA ILE A 110 -6.87 9.16 6.36
C ILE A 110 -7.14 10.52 5.70
N ALA A 111 -6.11 11.14 5.09
CA ALA A 111 -6.26 12.44 4.43
C ALA A 111 -7.21 12.37 3.21
N GLY A 112 -7.24 11.24 2.51
CA GLY A 112 -8.14 10.98 1.37
C GLY A 112 -9.62 11.04 1.72
N GLU A 113 -10.00 10.84 2.99
CA GLU A 113 -11.39 11.00 3.44
C GLU A 113 -11.86 12.47 3.46
N TYR A 114 -10.92 13.40 3.54
CA TYR A 114 -11.21 14.83 3.70
C TYR A 114 -10.75 15.68 2.53
N LEU A 115 -9.82 15.17 1.71
CA LEU A 115 -9.20 15.88 0.60
C LEU A 115 -9.37 15.06 -0.69
N PRO A 116 -9.61 15.71 -1.85
CA PRO A 116 -9.71 15.04 -3.14
C PRO A 116 -8.32 14.64 -3.67
N LEU A 117 -7.66 13.73 -2.95
CA LEU A 117 -6.28 13.30 -3.26
C LEU A 117 -6.19 12.54 -4.58
N GLU A 118 -7.25 11.84 -4.99
CA GLU A 118 -7.32 11.20 -6.30
C GLU A 118 -7.15 12.22 -7.43
N GLU A 119 -7.95 13.29 -7.42
CA GLU A 119 -7.92 14.34 -8.45
C GLU A 119 -6.59 15.08 -8.51
N THR A 120 -5.90 15.17 -7.38
CA THR A 120 -4.67 15.94 -7.22
C THR A 120 -3.44 15.09 -7.47
N PHE A 121 -3.33 13.94 -6.79
CA PHE A 121 -2.13 13.12 -6.76
C PHE A 121 -2.16 11.96 -7.76
N LEU A 122 -3.28 11.26 -7.92
CA LEU A 122 -3.33 10.12 -8.84
C LEU A 122 -3.11 10.54 -10.29
N HIS A 123 -3.77 11.61 -10.72
CA HIS A 123 -3.84 12.00 -12.13
C HIS A 123 -2.92 13.16 -12.53
N LYS A 124 -2.40 13.96 -11.59
CA LYS A 124 -1.81 15.27 -11.93
C LYS A 124 -0.49 15.61 -11.24
N SER A 125 -0.04 14.84 -10.25
CA SER A 125 1.10 15.25 -9.43
C SER A 125 2.36 14.44 -9.67
N ASP A 126 3.41 15.12 -10.11
CA ASP A 126 4.77 14.57 -10.16
C ASP A 126 5.40 14.47 -8.76
N LEU A 127 4.93 15.27 -7.79
CA LEU A 127 5.52 15.34 -6.46
C LEU A 127 5.50 13.98 -5.75
N VAL A 128 4.32 13.36 -5.66
CA VAL A 128 4.19 12.07 -4.96
C VAL A 128 4.89 10.96 -5.74
N ARG A 129 4.83 11.00 -7.07
CA ARG A 129 5.56 10.07 -7.93
C ARG A 129 7.07 10.15 -7.67
N GLN A 130 7.63 11.35 -7.52
CA GLN A 130 9.05 11.52 -7.17
C GLN A 130 9.39 10.93 -5.79
N VAL A 131 8.53 11.14 -4.79
CA VAL A 131 8.70 10.53 -3.46
C VAL A 131 8.74 9.00 -3.56
N ILE A 132 7.81 8.41 -4.31
CA ILE A 132 7.74 6.96 -4.50
C ILE A 132 8.96 6.43 -5.28
N VAL A 133 9.41 7.11 -6.34
CA VAL A 133 10.64 6.72 -7.07
C VAL A 133 11.84 6.69 -6.13
N GLN A 134 12.00 7.72 -5.30
CA GLN A 134 13.10 7.78 -4.34
C GLN A 134 13.01 6.66 -3.31
N ALA A 135 11.80 6.35 -2.83
CA ALA A 135 11.58 5.25 -1.89
C ALA A 135 11.91 3.88 -2.51
N MET A 136 11.50 3.64 -3.77
CA MET A 136 11.83 2.43 -4.52
C MET A 136 13.34 2.28 -4.80
N ALA A 137 14.05 3.39 -5.03
CA ALA A 137 15.50 3.33 -5.27
C ALA A 137 16.26 2.81 -4.04
N GLN A 138 15.76 3.08 -2.83
CA GLN A 138 16.38 2.66 -1.57
C GLN A 138 16.29 1.16 -1.31
N THR A 139 15.43 0.42 -2.02
CA THR A 139 15.26 -1.05 -1.88
C THR A 139 16.06 -1.86 -2.89
N THR A 140 16.78 -1.22 -3.79
CA THR A 140 17.67 -1.89 -4.75
C THR A 140 18.89 -2.49 -4.03
N PRO A 141 19.40 -3.69 -4.42
CA PRO A 141 20.45 -4.42 -3.69
C PRO A 141 21.74 -3.63 -3.37
N ALA A 142 22.01 -2.52 -4.04
CA ALA A 142 23.13 -1.63 -3.73
C ALA A 142 23.11 -1.09 -2.28
N ASN A 143 21.91 -0.96 -1.68
CA ASN A 143 21.75 -0.40 -0.32
C ASN A 143 21.52 -1.47 0.77
N GLN A 144 21.46 -2.76 0.43
CA GLN A 144 21.28 -3.84 1.41
C GLN A 144 22.58 -4.23 2.16
N LYS A 145 23.72 -3.60 1.84
CA LYS A 145 25.02 -3.89 2.51
C LYS A 145 25.23 -3.20 3.85
N GLU A 146 24.33 -2.31 4.29
CA GLU A 146 24.55 -1.52 5.52
C GLU A 146 23.58 -1.83 6.67
N GLY A 147 22.81 -2.92 6.62
CA GLY A 147 21.73 -3.14 7.59
C GLY A 147 21.43 -4.58 8.01
N LEU A 148 22.45 -5.43 8.17
CA LEU A 148 22.37 -6.66 8.97
C LEU A 148 23.37 -6.60 10.11
#